data_AF-A0A353Y6L9-F1
#
_entry.id   AF-A0A353Y6L9-F1
#
_cell.length_a   1.000
_cell.length_b   1.000
_cell.length_c   1.000
_cell.angle_alpha   90.00
_cell.angle_beta   90.00
_cell.angle_gamma   90.00
#
_symmetry.space_group_name_H-M   'P 1'
#
loop_
_entity.id
_entity.type
_entity.pdbx_description
1 polymer ?
#
loop_
_entity_poly.entity_id
_entity_poly.type
_entity_poly.pdbx_seq_one_letter_code
_entity_poly.pdbx_strand_id
1 'polypeptide(L)'
;MKTNAYSVTTLKPRPPAAVRTTESPAHLKGLSLVNLAARQRMLSQRMILQTLLAARGDAQKLEAAKRSLQIFSESQQHLLDTLQQLEKAAAEKIAATYHGPHGVGTVITEFMQLMQRTLEQIERQAPGVADSLIELVGLTDRILEALNTATTAFDEVSKAKSEAMLKELAGIVGDIQSVAKEAKVVSFNAQIMAARAGQHGREFAVVANVLSDITGEIDGLTRKAAVLADRNKLAA
;
A
#
# COMPACT_ATOMS: atom_id res chain seq x y z
N MET A 1 -3.58 -69.80 24.31
CA MET A 1 -2.45 -68.84 24.31
C MET A 1 -2.99 -67.48 23.93
N LYS A 2 -2.72 -66.48 24.77
CA LYS A 2 -3.11 -65.07 24.60
C LYS A 2 -2.21 -64.42 23.56
N THR A 3 -2.76 -63.63 22.63
CA THR A 3 -2.04 -62.52 22.01
C THR A 3 -2.98 -61.34 21.81
N ASN A 4 -2.64 -60.27 22.51
CA ASN A 4 -3.32 -59.00 22.61
C ASN A 4 -2.85 -58.13 21.43
N ALA A 5 -3.74 -57.74 20.52
CA ALA A 5 -3.42 -56.81 19.43
C ALA A 5 -3.98 -55.43 19.78
N TYR A 6 -3.08 -54.53 20.18
CA TYR A 6 -3.36 -53.12 20.45
C TYR A 6 -3.91 -52.44 19.19
N SER A 7 -5.09 -51.84 19.29
CA SER A 7 -5.63 -50.96 18.25
C SER A 7 -4.91 -49.61 18.30
N VAL A 8 -4.12 -49.30 17.27
CA VAL A 8 -3.45 -48.01 17.12
C VAL A 8 -4.49 -47.00 16.62
N THR A 9 -4.94 -46.11 17.50
CA THR A 9 -5.75 -44.95 17.16
C THR A 9 -4.92 -44.01 16.29
N THR A 10 -5.23 -43.96 14.98
CA THR A 10 -4.66 -42.99 14.05
C THR A 10 -5.22 -41.60 14.38
N LEU A 11 -4.40 -40.78 15.04
CA LEU A 11 -4.64 -39.35 15.23
C LEU A 11 -4.73 -38.67 13.85
N LYS A 12 -5.95 -38.34 13.43
CA LYS A 12 -6.19 -37.48 12.26
C LYS A 12 -5.51 -36.12 12.50
N PRO A 13 -4.65 -35.63 11.60
CA PRO A 13 -4.07 -34.31 11.74
C PRO A 13 -5.18 -33.25 11.69
N ARG A 14 -5.20 -32.39 12.70
CA ARG A 14 -6.07 -31.20 12.79
C ARG A 14 -5.85 -30.37 11.51
N PRO A 15 -6.92 -29.96 10.80
CA PRO A 15 -6.75 -29.11 9.63
C PRO A 15 -6.03 -27.82 10.05
N PRO A 16 -5.10 -27.30 9.22
CA PRO A 16 -4.45 -26.04 9.50
C PRO A 16 -5.54 -24.97 9.68
N ALA A 17 -5.39 -24.14 10.72
CA ALA A 17 -6.26 -23.01 10.96
C ALA A 17 -6.42 -22.24 9.65
N ALA A 18 -7.66 -22.03 9.21
CA ALA A 18 -7.96 -21.27 8.01
C ALA A 18 -7.19 -19.94 8.09
N VAL A 19 -6.20 -19.78 7.21
CA VAL A 19 -5.63 -18.47 6.92
C VAL A 19 -6.82 -17.67 6.44
N ARG A 20 -7.28 -16.72 7.27
CA ARG A 20 -8.26 -15.74 6.84
C ARG A 20 -7.58 -14.99 5.70
N THR A 21 -7.88 -15.37 4.47
CA THR A 21 -7.74 -14.47 3.34
C THR A 21 -8.70 -13.34 3.65
N THR A 22 -8.18 -12.29 4.29
CA THR A 22 -8.84 -11.00 4.37
C THR A 22 -8.89 -10.49 2.94
N GLU A 23 -9.88 -10.96 2.17
CA GLU A 23 -10.22 -10.32 0.91
C GLU A 23 -10.54 -8.87 1.25
N SER A 24 -9.66 -7.94 0.85
CA SER A 24 -9.91 -6.52 1.03
C SER A 24 -11.30 -6.22 0.45
N PRO A 25 -12.21 -5.60 1.24
CA PRO A 25 -13.53 -5.20 0.78
C PRO A 25 -13.46 -4.54 -0.60
N ALA A 26 -14.44 -4.79 -1.47
CA ALA A 26 -14.41 -4.31 -2.86
C ALA A 26 -14.19 -2.79 -2.99
N HIS A 27 -14.63 -2.01 -2.00
CA HIS A 27 -14.45 -0.55 -1.94
C HIS A 27 -13.03 -0.11 -1.54
N LEU A 28 -12.16 -1.03 -1.11
CA LEU A 28 -10.77 -0.81 -0.70
C LEU A 28 -9.75 -1.32 -1.73
N LYS A 29 -10.16 -2.18 -2.68
CA LYS A 29 -9.28 -2.76 -3.69
C LYS A 29 -8.68 -1.67 -4.59
N GLY A 30 -7.35 -1.62 -4.68
CA GLY A 30 -6.60 -0.75 -5.60
C GLY A 30 -6.43 0.71 -5.15
N LEU A 31 -6.88 1.08 -3.95
CA LEU A 31 -6.63 2.42 -3.41
C LEU A 31 -5.22 2.51 -2.82
N SER A 32 -4.53 3.63 -3.10
CA SER A 32 -3.29 3.95 -2.38
C SER A 32 -3.58 4.23 -0.90
N LEU A 33 -2.61 3.96 -0.02
CA LEU A 33 -2.74 4.21 1.42
C LEU A 33 -3.06 5.67 1.73
N VAL A 34 -2.46 6.60 0.96
CA VAL A 34 -2.71 8.04 1.05
C VAL A 34 -4.17 8.37 0.73
N ASN A 35 -4.71 7.80 -0.36
CA ASN A 35 -6.11 7.99 -0.73
C ASN A 35 -7.07 7.43 0.31
N LEU A 36 -6.71 6.31 0.95
CA LEU A 36 -7.52 5.70 1.98
C LEU A 36 -7.56 6.58 3.25
N ALA A 37 -6.40 7.05 3.72
CA ALA A 37 -6.29 7.97 4.85
C ALA A 37 -7.03 9.30 4.58
N ALA A 38 -6.91 9.86 3.38
CA ALA A 38 -7.65 11.07 2.98
C ALA A 38 -9.17 10.86 2.99
N ARG A 39 -9.65 9.69 2.55
CA ARG A 39 -11.08 9.33 2.60
C ARG A 39 -11.58 9.18 4.04
N GLN A 40 -10.77 8.68 4.97
CA GLN A 40 -11.16 8.61 6.38
C GLN A 40 -11.50 9.98 6.96
N ARG A 41 -10.78 11.04 6.56
CA ARG A 41 -11.08 12.43 6.97
C ARG A 41 -12.45 12.90 6.46
N MET A 42 -12.75 12.63 5.19
CA MET A 42 -14.08 12.96 4.64
C MET A 42 -15.17 12.12 5.31
N LEU A 43 -14.91 10.84 5.57
CA LEU A 43 -15.85 9.94 6.24
C LEU A 43 -16.14 10.39 7.68
N SER A 44 -15.13 10.80 8.46
CA SER A 44 -15.33 11.23 9.85
C SER A 44 -16.23 12.47 9.92
N GLN A 45 -16.01 13.47 9.08
CA GLN A 45 -16.87 14.65 8.99
C GLN A 45 -18.29 14.30 8.57
N ARG A 46 -18.42 13.45 7.55
CA ARG A 46 -19.73 12.98 7.05
C ARG A 46 -20.49 12.22 8.13
N MET A 47 -19.81 11.34 8.87
CA MET A 47 -20.38 10.58 9.98
C MET A 47 -20.92 11.51 11.06
N ILE A 48 -20.14 12.51 11.49
CA ILE A 48 -20.56 13.48 12.51
C ILE A 48 -21.80 14.23 12.06
N LEU A 49 -21.83 14.73 10.81
CA LEU A 49 -23.00 15.41 10.25
C LEU A 49 -24.23 14.50 10.19
N GLN A 50 -24.07 13.25 9.76
CA GLN A 50 -25.16 12.28 9.71
C GLN A 50 -25.69 11.96 11.12
N THR A 51 -24.80 11.83 12.12
CA THR A 51 -25.19 11.61 13.52
C THR A 51 -25.94 12.80 14.09
N LEU A 52 -25.53 14.04 13.79
CA LEU A 52 -26.24 15.25 14.20
C LEU A 52 -27.66 15.32 13.61
N LEU A 53 -27.83 14.93 12.34
CA LEU A 53 -29.15 14.86 11.71
C LEU A 53 -29.99 13.70 12.25
N ALA A 54 -29.36 12.55 12.52
CA ALA A 54 -30.01 11.39 13.12
C ALA A 54 -30.58 11.72 14.50
N ALA A 55 -29.85 12.49 15.31
CA ALA A 55 -30.32 12.95 16.61
C ALA A 55 -31.54 13.88 16.55
N ARG A 56 -31.82 14.50 15.39
CA ARG A 56 -33.03 15.29 15.15
C ARG A 56 -34.24 14.44 14.71
N GLY A 57 -34.10 13.11 14.69
CA GLY A 57 -35.16 12.17 14.34
C GLY A 57 -35.09 11.63 12.90
N ASP A 58 -34.03 11.91 12.15
CA ASP A 58 -33.87 11.38 10.79
C ASP A 58 -33.32 9.93 10.81
N ALA A 59 -34.23 8.95 10.75
CA ALA A 59 -33.89 7.53 10.75
C ALA A 59 -33.04 7.11 9.53
N GLN A 60 -33.17 7.78 8.38
CA GLN A 60 -32.32 7.48 7.22
C GLN A 60 -30.87 7.91 7.48
N LYS A 61 -30.67 9.02 8.20
CA LYS A 61 -29.33 9.48 8.57
C LYS A 61 -28.69 8.62 9.64
N LEU A 62 -29.48 8.05 10.56
CA LEU A 62 -28.99 7.06 11.52
C LEU A 62 -28.38 5.85 10.80
N GLU A 63 -29.12 5.26 9.87
CA GLU A 63 -28.63 4.13 9.07
C GLU A 63 -27.44 4.51 8.19
N ALA A 64 -27.44 5.71 7.61
CA ALA A 64 -26.32 6.21 6.84
C ALA A 64 -25.05 6.42 7.70
N ALA A 65 -25.20 6.92 8.94
CA ALA A 65 -24.10 7.09 9.88
C ALA A 65 -23.51 5.75 10.31
N LYS A 66 -24.35 4.75 10.63
CA LYS A 66 -23.93 3.39 10.94
C LYS A 66 -23.12 2.76 9.80
N ARG A 67 -23.60 2.89 8.55
CA ARG A 67 -22.87 2.41 7.36
C ARG A 67 -21.53 3.13 7.18
N SER A 68 -21.50 4.45 7.39
CA SER A 68 -20.26 5.22 7.29
C SER A 68 -19.26 4.86 8.39
N LEU A 69 -19.73 4.58 9.62
CA LEU A 69 -18.90 4.05 10.71
C LEU A 69 -18.31 2.67 10.35
N GLN A 70 -19.11 1.78 9.76
CA GLN A 70 -18.63 0.48 9.30
C GLN A 70 -17.52 0.63 8.25
N ILE A 71 -17.74 1.44 7.21
CA ILE A 71 -16.73 1.71 6.16
C ILE A 71 -15.46 2.31 6.78
N PHE A 72 -15.61 3.26 7.70
CA PHE A 72 -14.47 3.88 8.39
C PHE A 72 -13.66 2.86 9.20
N SER A 73 -14.34 1.96 9.92
CA SER A 73 -13.71 0.88 10.69
C SER A 73 -13.00 -0.15 9.80
N GLU A 74 -13.64 -0.58 8.71
CA GLU A 74 -13.05 -1.49 7.72
C GLU A 74 -11.81 -0.87 7.05
N SER A 75 -11.90 0.41 6.68
CA SER A 75 -10.77 1.20 6.16
C SER A 75 -9.63 1.27 7.18
N GLN A 76 -9.94 1.50 8.46
CA GLN A 76 -8.93 1.60 9.50
C GLN A 76 -8.21 0.28 9.73
N GLN A 77 -8.96 -0.82 9.79
CA GLN A 77 -8.38 -2.16 9.92
C GLN A 77 -7.46 -2.48 8.73
N HIS A 78 -7.90 -2.17 7.52
CA HIS A 78 -7.09 -2.38 6.32
C HIS A 78 -5.78 -1.57 6.33
N LEU A 79 -5.82 -0.32 6.80
CA LEU A 79 -4.60 0.48 6.97
C LEU A 79 -3.62 -0.22 7.93
N LEU A 80 -4.11 -0.65 9.09
CA LEU A 80 -3.29 -1.34 10.10
C LEU A 80 -2.75 -2.68 9.60
N ASP A 81 -3.55 -3.46 8.88
CA ASP A 81 -3.13 -4.72 8.28
C ASP A 81 -2.04 -4.48 7.21
N THR A 82 -2.17 -3.41 6.43
CA THR A 82 -1.14 -3.05 5.44
C THR A 82 0.17 -2.64 6.09
N LEU A 83 0.15 -2.06 7.31
CA LEU A 83 1.39 -1.75 8.05
C LEU A 83 2.23 -2.99 8.31
N GLN A 84 1.60 -4.16 8.49
CA GLN A 84 2.31 -5.43 8.70
C GLN A 84 3.02 -5.92 7.44
N GLN A 85 2.64 -5.42 6.27
CA GLN A 85 3.22 -5.78 4.97
C GLN A 85 4.26 -4.77 4.48
N LEU A 86 4.45 -3.65 5.19
CA LEU A 86 5.46 -2.66 4.86
C LEU A 86 6.87 -3.11 5.29
N GLU A 87 7.88 -2.54 4.65
CA GLU A 87 9.26 -2.69 5.11
C GLU A 87 9.43 -2.19 6.54
N LYS A 88 10.34 -2.82 7.30
CA LYS A 88 10.51 -2.57 8.74
C LYS A 88 10.67 -1.08 9.09
N ALA A 89 11.48 -0.34 8.34
CA ALA A 89 11.70 1.09 8.58
C ALA A 89 10.43 1.93 8.34
N ALA A 90 9.66 1.61 7.31
CA ALA A 90 8.38 2.28 7.02
C ALA A 90 7.32 1.95 8.09
N ALA A 91 7.26 0.69 8.51
CA ALA A 91 6.37 0.25 9.58
C ALA A 91 6.69 0.93 10.92
N GLU A 92 7.97 1.05 11.29
CA GLU A 92 8.40 1.74 12.51
C GLU A 92 8.00 3.22 12.50
N LYS A 93 8.16 3.90 11.35
CA LYS A 93 7.76 5.31 11.20
C LYS A 93 6.26 5.50 11.43
N ILE A 94 5.42 4.67 10.81
CA ILE A 94 3.97 4.80 10.97
C ILE A 94 3.53 4.33 12.37
N ALA A 95 4.15 3.28 12.93
CA ALA A 95 3.87 2.84 14.29
C ALA A 95 4.17 3.92 15.32
N ALA A 96 5.27 4.68 15.15
CA ALA A 96 5.60 5.81 16.01
C ALA A 96 4.53 6.92 15.98
N THR A 97 3.88 7.13 14.84
CA THR A 97 2.75 8.07 14.69
C THR A 97 1.45 7.54 15.31
N TYR A 98 1.22 6.24 15.22
CA TYR A 98 -0.01 5.60 15.70
C TYR A 98 0.00 5.34 17.21
N HIS A 99 1.17 5.11 17.79
CA HIS A 99 1.33 4.75 19.21
C HIS A 99 1.45 5.98 20.12
N GLY A 100 1.05 5.82 21.38
CA GLY A 100 1.16 6.83 22.44
C GLY A 100 -0.19 7.33 22.97
N PRO A 101 -0.20 8.07 24.10
CA PRO A 101 -1.44 8.53 24.74
C PRO A 101 -2.28 9.45 23.85
N HIS A 102 -1.63 10.21 22.97
CA HIS A 102 -2.26 11.08 21.97
C HIS A 102 -1.93 10.63 20.54
N GLY A 103 -1.51 9.36 20.38
CA GLY A 103 -1.21 8.78 19.08
C GLY A 103 -2.47 8.68 18.22
N VAL A 104 -2.28 8.64 16.91
CA VAL A 104 -3.40 8.60 15.95
C VAL A 104 -4.35 7.42 16.22
N GLY A 105 -3.80 6.26 16.59
CA GLY A 105 -4.61 5.08 16.90
C GLY A 105 -5.54 5.27 18.10
N THR A 106 -5.07 5.95 19.14
CA THR A 106 -5.86 6.22 20.36
C THR A 106 -7.02 7.16 20.05
N VAL A 107 -6.76 8.25 19.34
CA VAL A 107 -7.80 9.23 18.96
C VAL A 107 -8.84 8.61 18.03
N ILE A 108 -8.42 7.80 17.05
CA ILE A 108 -9.34 7.09 16.16
C ILE A 108 -10.21 6.10 16.95
N THR A 109 -9.64 5.38 17.91
CA THR A 109 -10.38 4.43 18.74
C THR A 109 -11.39 5.13 19.64
N GLU A 110 -10.99 6.22 20.30
CA GLU A 110 -11.86 7.09 21.12
C GLU A 110 -13.04 7.60 20.28
N PHE A 111 -12.76 8.09 19.07
CA PHE A 111 -13.77 8.56 18.12
C PHE A 111 -14.75 7.46 17.70
N MET A 112 -14.26 6.27 17.34
CA MET A 112 -15.12 5.15 16.94
C MET A 112 -16.03 4.70 18.09
N GLN A 113 -15.50 4.62 19.32
CA GLN A 113 -16.27 4.23 20.50
C GLN A 113 -17.34 5.28 20.83
N LEU A 114 -17.00 6.57 20.79
CA LEU A 114 -17.96 7.64 21.02
C LEU A 114 -19.05 7.69 19.95
N MET A 115 -18.67 7.55 18.68
CA MET A 115 -19.61 7.43 17.57
C MET A 115 -20.58 6.26 17.76
N GLN A 116 -20.06 5.07 18.08
CA GLN A 116 -20.89 3.89 18.28
C GLN A 116 -21.87 4.07 19.44
N ARG A 117 -21.38 4.55 20.61
CA ARG A 117 -22.23 4.85 21.77
C ARG A 117 -23.33 5.85 21.43
N THR A 118 -22.98 6.93 20.73
CA THR A 118 -23.94 7.98 20.34
C THR A 118 -25.01 7.42 19.40
N LEU A 119 -24.63 6.62 18.40
CA LEU A 119 -25.58 6.00 17.47
C LEU A 119 -26.52 5.01 18.18
N GLU A 120 -26.00 4.21 19.12
CA GLU A 120 -26.81 3.29 19.93
C GLU A 120 -27.80 4.03 20.84
N GLN A 121 -27.38 5.17 21.43
CA GLN A 121 -28.28 6.01 22.23
C GLN A 121 -29.38 6.66 21.39
N ILE A 122 -29.05 7.15 20.18
CA ILE A 122 -30.04 7.70 19.23
C ILE A 122 -31.05 6.61 18.85
N GLU A 123 -30.56 5.42 18.52
CA GLU A 123 -31.41 4.28 18.14
C GLU A 123 -32.37 3.85 19.26
N ARG A 124 -31.87 3.83 20.51
CA ARG A 124 -32.67 3.46 21.68
C ARG A 124 -33.49 4.62 22.26
N GLN A 125 -33.40 5.80 21.68
CA GLN A 125 -33.98 7.04 22.21
C GLN A 125 -33.60 7.26 23.69
N ALA A 126 -32.36 6.90 24.04
CA ALA A 126 -31.88 6.97 25.41
C ALA A 126 -31.69 8.43 25.87
N PRO A 127 -31.86 8.73 27.16
CA PRO A 127 -31.44 10.02 27.70
C PRO A 127 -29.90 10.19 27.56
N GLY A 128 -29.43 11.42 27.37
CA GLY A 128 -27.99 11.73 27.26
C GLY A 128 -27.42 11.83 25.84
N VAL A 129 -28.24 11.67 24.79
CA VAL A 129 -27.80 11.89 23.39
C VAL A 129 -27.17 13.28 23.19
N ALA A 130 -27.73 14.31 23.83
CA ALA A 130 -27.22 15.67 23.72
C ALA A 130 -25.79 15.80 24.27
N ASP A 131 -25.49 15.18 25.41
CA ASP A 131 -24.16 15.22 26.02
C ASP A 131 -23.14 14.47 25.16
N SER A 132 -23.51 13.30 24.65
CA SER A 132 -22.64 12.53 23.75
C SER A 132 -22.40 13.23 22.40
N LEU A 133 -23.37 14.00 21.89
CA LEU A 133 -23.15 14.86 20.72
C LEU A 133 -22.18 16.01 21.00
N ILE A 134 -22.26 16.63 22.18
CA ILE A 134 -21.31 17.69 22.57
C ILE A 134 -19.91 17.11 22.66
N GLU A 135 -19.74 15.95 23.29
CA GLU A 135 -18.47 15.22 23.35
C GLU A 135 -17.96 14.89 21.94
N LEU A 136 -18.84 14.43 21.05
CA LEU A 136 -18.50 14.07 19.68
C LEU A 136 -18.04 15.29 18.86
N VAL A 137 -18.75 16.40 18.97
CA VAL A 137 -18.37 17.66 18.32
C VAL A 137 -17.03 18.15 18.87
N GLY A 138 -16.82 18.09 20.19
CA GLY A 138 -15.56 18.46 20.83
C GLY A 138 -14.36 17.61 20.40
N LEU A 139 -14.59 16.35 20.03
CA LEU A 139 -13.54 15.46 19.51
C LEU A 139 -13.21 15.72 18.03
N THR A 140 -14.03 16.49 17.30
CA THR A 140 -13.92 16.69 15.84
C THR A 140 -12.54 17.20 15.43
N ASP A 141 -12.04 18.25 16.06
CA ASP A 141 -10.75 18.84 15.67
C ASP A 141 -9.59 17.86 15.94
N ARG A 142 -9.64 17.14 17.07
CA ARG A 142 -8.65 16.12 17.43
C ARG A 142 -8.63 14.97 16.41
N ILE A 143 -9.78 14.46 15.98
CA ILE A 143 -9.82 13.39 14.97
C ILE A 143 -9.35 13.88 13.60
N LEU A 144 -9.67 15.12 13.22
CA LEU A 144 -9.19 15.70 11.95
C LEU A 144 -7.68 15.88 11.96
N GLU A 145 -7.10 16.35 13.06
CA GLU A 145 -5.65 16.45 13.24
C GLU A 145 -5.00 15.06 13.21
N ALA A 146 -5.54 14.08 13.92
CA ALA A 146 -5.03 12.72 13.93
C ALA A 146 -5.03 12.08 12.53
N LEU A 147 -6.13 12.23 11.78
CA LEU A 147 -6.24 11.72 10.41
C LEU A 147 -5.33 12.46 9.43
N ASN A 148 -5.11 13.77 9.63
CA ASN A 148 -4.15 14.54 8.85
C ASN A 148 -2.71 14.03 9.09
N THR A 149 -2.34 13.83 10.36
CA THR A 149 -1.04 13.28 10.75
C THR A 149 -0.82 11.87 10.16
N ALA A 150 -1.83 11.00 10.21
CA ALA A 150 -1.76 9.70 9.53
C ALA A 150 -1.58 9.84 8.01
N THR A 151 -2.34 10.73 7.37
CA THR A 151 -2.26 10.95 5.93
C THR A 151 -0.84 11.38 5.52
N THR A 152 -0.24 12.33 6.24
CA THR A 152 1.14 12.78 6.02
C THR A 152 2.15 11.64 6.22
N ALA A 153 2.00 10.85 7.29
CA ALA A 153 2.91 9.73 7.54
C ALA A 153 2.87 8.68 6.41
N PHE A 154 1.67 8.34 5.91
CA PHE A 154 1.52 7.44 4.78
C PHE A 154 2.07 8.02 3.47
N ASP A 155 1.90 9.32 3.25
CA ASP A 155 2.41 10.02 2.07
C ASP A 155 3.95 10.02 2.04
N GLU A 156 4.58 10.34 3.16
CA GLU A 156 6.04 10.31 3.30
C GLU A 156 6.60 8.89 3.06
N VAL A 157 5.95 7.86 3.58
CA VAL A 157 6.34 6.46 3.34
C VAL A 157 6.15 6.08 1.88
N SER A 158 5.03 6.47 1.27
CA SER A 158 4.75 6.21 -0.15
C SER A 158 5.77 6.90 -1.06
N LYS A 159 6.15 8.14 -0.73
CA LYS A 159 7.17 8.90 -1.46
C LYS A 159 8.54 8.25 -1.34
N ALA A 160 8.97 7.92 -0.12
CA ALA A 160 10.25 7.25 0.13
C ALA A 160 10.35 5.90 -0.61
N LYS A 161 9.29 5.10 -0.60
CA LYS A 161 9.23 3.84 -1.36
C LYS A 161 9.36 4.07 -2.87
N SER A 162 8.65 5.08 -3.40
CA SER A 162 8.70 5.41 -4.82
C SER A 162 10.09 5.89 -5.25
N GLU A 163 10.74 6.72 -4.42
CA GLU A 163 12.10 7.19 -4.65
C GLU A 163 13.13 6.05 -4.61
N ALA A 164 13.01 5.14 -3.65
CA ALA A 164 13.86 3.96 -3.56
C ALA A 164 13.73 3.07 -4.81
N MET A 165 12.50 2.82 -5.26
CA MET A 165 12.21 2.03 -6.45
C MET A 165 12.77 2.70 -7.73
N LEU A 166 12.61 4.02 -7.88
CA LEU A 166 13.18 4.75 -9.01
C LEU A 166 14.71 4.72 -9.01
N LYS A 167 15.33 4.80 -7.83
CA LYS A 167 16.79 4.69 -7.69
C LYS A 167 17.30 3.31 -8.09
N GLU A 168 16.60 2.26 -7.67
CA GLU A 168 16.92 0.88 -8.06
C GLU A 168 16.80 0.68 -9.57
N LEU A 169 15.70 1.14 -10.17
CA LEU A 169 15.50 1.10 -11.63
C LEU A 169 16.59 1.86 -12.37
N ALA A 170 16.99 3.04 -11.89
CA ALA A 170 18.08 3.81 -12.49
C ALA A 170 19.42 3.05 -12.43
N GLY A 171 19.69 2.34 -11.33
CA GLY A 171 20.86 1.46 -11.20
C GLY A 171 20.86 0.35 -12.24
N ILE A 172 19.75 -0.39 -12.36
CA ILE A 172 19.58 -1.47 -13.35
C ILE A 172 19.77 -0.93 -14.78
N VAL A 173 19.20 0.23 -15.10
CA VAL A 173 19.36 0.87 -16.42
C VAL A 173 20.83 1.21 -16.69
N GLY A 174 21.56 1.70 -15.68
CA GLY A 174 23.00 1.96 -15.77
C GLY A 174 23.84 0.70 -15.99
N ASP A 175 23.47 -0.41 -15.33
CA ASP A 175 24.12 -1.72 -15.53
C ASP A 175 23.88 -2.23 -16.96
N ILE A 176 22.66 -2.14 -17.47
CA ILE A 176 22.33 -2.53 -18.86
C ILE A 176 23.11 -1.67 -19.86
N GLN A 177 23.25 -0.37 -19.63
CA GLN A 177 24.06 0.52 -20.47
C GLN A 177 25.54 0.09 -20.49
N SER A 178 26.07 -0.28 -19.32
CA SER A 178 27.45 -0.74 -19.20
C SER A 178 27.67 -2.05 -19.97
N VAL A 179 26.77 -3.03 -19.82
CA VAL A 179 26.80 -4.30 -20.56
C VAL A 179 26.65 -4.06 -22.07
N ALA A 180 25.72 -3.19 -22.49
CA ALA A 180 25.53 -2.85 -23.90
C ALA A 180 26.78 -2.23 -24.52
N LYS A 181 27.48 -1.35 -23.78
CA LYS A 181 28.73 -0.74 -24.20
C LYS A 181 29.86 -1.78 -24.34
N GLU A 182 29.99 -2.69 -23.38
CA GLU A 182 30.97 -3.78 -23.45
C GLU A 182 30.69 -4.70 -24.64
N ALA A 183 29.45 -5.13 -24.81
CA ALA A 183 29.02 -5.94 -25.94
C ALA A 183 29.22 -5.22 -27.28
N LYS A 184 29.04 -3.89 -27.34
CA LYS A 184 29.33 -3.08 -28.52
C LYS A 184 30.82 -3.14 -28.87
N VAL A 185 31.71 -3.01 -27.89
CA VAL A 185 33.17 -3.14 -28.10
C VAL A 185 33.53 -4.55 -28.58
N VAL A 186 32.95 -5.59 -28.00
CA VAL A 186 33.17 -6.99 -28.42
C VAL A 186 32.70 -7.20 -29.86
N SER A 187 31.49 -6.72 -30.21
CA SER A 187 30.94 -6.82 -31.57
C SER A 187 31.83 -6.10 -32.58
N PHE A 188 32.38 -4.94 -32.22
CA PHE A 188 33.28 -4.17 -33.06
C PHE A 188 34.61 -4.89 -33.28
N ASN A 189 35.21 -5.45 -32.21
CA ASN A 189 36.43 -6.25 -32.33
C ASN A 189 36.19 -7.49 -33.21
N ALA A 190 35.03 -8.13 -33.09
CA ALA A 190 34.65 -9.25 -33.95
C ALA A 190 34.50 -8.84 -35.43
N GLN A 191 33.93 -7.66 -35.71
CA GLN A 191 33.87 -7.10 -37.08
C GLN A 191 35.28 -6.90 -37.66
N ILE A 192 36.22 -6.35 -36.88
CA ILE A 192 37.61 -6.15 -37.32
C ILE A 192 38.28 -7.50 -37.63
N MET A 193 38.12 -8.50 -36.75
CA MET A 193 38.70 -9.84 -36.97
C MET A 193 38.09 -10.55 -38.18
N ALA A 194 36.78 -10.44 -38.37
CA ALA A 194 36.08 -10.97 -39.53
C ALA A 194 36.58 -10.33 -40.84
N ALA A 195 36.77 -9.00 -40.85
CA ALA A 195 37.35 -8.30 -41.99
C ALA A 195 38.79 -8.74 -42.28
N ARG A 196 39.61 -8.92 -41.23
CA ARG A 196 41.01 -9.36 -41.34
C ARG A 196 41.13 -10.79 -41.87
N ALA A 197 40.18 -11.66 -41.56
CA ALA A 197 40.13 -13.04 -42.04
C ALA A 197 39.68 -13.16 -43.52
N GLY A 198 39.31 -12.06 -44.17
CA GLY A 198 38.92 -12.04 -45.58
C GLY A 198 37.73 -12.95 -45.87
N GLN A 199 37.85 -13.87 -46.83
CA GLN A 199 36.76 -14.78 -47.18
C GLN A 199 36.35 -15.73 -46.05
N HIS A 200 37.29 -16.12 -45.18
CA HIS A 200 37.02 -17.03 -44.05
C HIS A 200 36.25 -16.36 -42.91
N GLY A 201 36.17 -15.03 -42.88
CA GLY A 201 35.46 -14.26 -41.84
C GLY A 201 34.05 -13.83 -42.22
N ARG A 202 33.56 -14.12 -43.43
CA ARG A 202 32.28 -13.59 -43.95
C ARG A 202 31.08 -13.89 -43.05
N GLU A 203 30.96 -15.12 -42.56
CA GLU A 203 29.83 -15.53 -41.70
C GLU A 203 29.92 -14.86 -40.31
N PHE A 204 31.14 -14.74 -39.77
CA PHE A 204 31.39 -14.02 -38.51
C PHE A 204 31.09 -12.51 -38.61
N ALA A 205 31.33 -11.90 -39.78
CA ALA A 205 31.01 -10.48 -40.01
C ALA A 205 29.50 -10.21 -39.89
N VAL A 206 28.65 -11.11 -40.39
CA VAL A 206 27.19 -10.98 -40.31
C VAL A 206 26.73 -11.02 -38.85
N VAL A 207 27.20 -12.00 -38.08
CA VAL A 207 26.86 -12.13 -36.66
C VAL A 207 27.33 -10.90 -35.86
N ALA A 208 28.54 -10.43 -36.12
CA ALA A 208 29.10 -9.26 -35.44
C ALA A 208 28.32 -7.97 -35.74
N ASN A 209 27.83 -7.79 -36.99
CA ASN A 209 26.96 -6.68 -37.36
C ASN A 209 25.62 -6.72 -36.60
N VAL A 210 24.94 -7.87 -36.59
CA VAL A 210 23.66 -8.01 -35.89
C VAL A 210 23.82 -7.74 -34.39
N LEU A 211 24.89 -8.22 -33.76
CA LEU A 211 25.18 -7.93 -32.36
C LEU A 211 25.45 -6.43 -32.12
N SER A 212 26.12 -5.77 -33.06
CA SER A 212 26.37 -4.32 -33.03
C SER A 212 25.08 -3.50 -33.11
N ASP A 213 24.10 -3.95 -33.88
CA ASP A 213 22.80 -3.30 -34.02
C ASP A 213 21.94 -3.50 -32.77
N ILE A 214 21.88 -4.74 -32.24
CA ILE A 214 21.16 -5.06 -30.99
C ILE A 214 21.69 -4.22 -29.82
N THR A 215 23.01 -4.11 -29.68
CA THR A 215 23.63 -3.31 -28.61
C THR A 215 23.34 -1.82 -28.76
N GLY A 216 23.27 -1.32 -30.00
CA GLY A 216 22.84 0.06 -30.28
C GLY A 216 21.37 0.31 -29.90
N GLU A 217 20.49 -0.66 -30.16
CA GLU A 217 19.08 -0.57 -29.79
C GLU A 217 18.88 -0.58 -28.26
N ILE A 218 19.58 -1.47 -27.55
CA ILE A 218 19.57 -1.53 -26.07
C ILE A 218 20.03 -0.20 -25.47
N ASP A 219 21.12 0.38 -25.98
CA ASP A 219 21.63 1.69 -25.53
C ASP A 219 20.62 2.83 -25.79
N GLY A 220 19.90 2.77 -26.92
CA GLY A 220 18.81 3.70 -27.22
C GLY A 220 17.61 3.56 -26.26
N LEU A 221 17.19 2.34 -25.96
CA LEU A 221 16.07 2.05 -25.07
C LEU A 221 16.38 2.44 -23.62
N THR A 222 17.57 2.12 -23.13
CA THR A 222 18.01 2.48 -21.78
C THR A 222 18.12 3.99 -21.58
N ARG A 223 18.61 4.75 -22.58
CA ARG A 223 18.58 6.22 -22.51
C ARG A 223 17.16 6.77 -22.41
N LYS A 224 16.20 6.23 -23.18
CA LYS A 224 14.79 6.64 -23.06
C LYS A 224 14.23 6.33 -21.68
N ALA A 225 14.54 5.17 -21.12
CA ALA A 225 14.13 4.77 -19.78
C ALA A 225 14.70 5.72 -18.70
N ALA A 226 15.98 6.10 -18.80
CA ALA A 226 16.60 7.06 -17.89
C ALA A 226 15.93 8.44 -17.91
N VAL A 227 15.63 8.97 -19.11
CA VAL A 227 14.94 10.27 -19.26
C VAL A 227 13.53 10.23 -18.66
N LEU A 228 12.82 9.11 -18.80
CA LEU A 228 11.49 8.93 -18.22
C LEU A 228 11.54 8.86 -16.68
N ALA A 229 12.54 8.16 -16.11
CA ALA A 229 12.75 8.11 -14.68
C ALA A 229 13.06 9.51 -14.09
N ASP A 230 13.89 10.30 -14.77
CA ASP A 230 14.21 11.68 -14.35
C ASP A 230 13.00 12.62 -14.46
N ARG A 231 12.20 12.52 -15.52
CA ARG A 231 10.97 13.32 -15.66
C ARG A 231 9.96 13.04 -14.56
N ASN A 232 9.81 11.78 -14.15
CA ASN A 232 8.89 11.42 -13.08
C ASN A 232 9.34 11.98 -11.72
N LYS A 233 10.66 12.15 -11.53
CA LYS A 233 11.25 12.77 -10.33
C LYS A 233 10.99 14.27 -10.23
N LEU A 234 10.81 14.96 -11.36
CA LEU A 234 10.49 16.40 -11.43
C LEU A 234 8.98 16.69 -11.28
N ALA A 235 8.14 15.67 -11.44
CA ALA A 235 6.68 15.78 -11.36
C ALA A 235 6.09 15.39 -9.98
N ALA A 236 6.93 14.93 -9.04
CA ALA A 236 6.59 14.48 -7.69
C ALA A 236 7.21 15.37 -6.59
#